data_AF-A0A9D8KBU8-F1
#
_entry.id   AF-A0A9D8KBU8-F1
#
_cell.length_a   1.000
_cell.length_b   1.000
_cell.length_c   1.000
_cell.angle_alpha   90.00
_cell.angle_beta   90.00
_cell.angle_gamma   90.00
#
_symmetry.space_group_name_H-M   'P 1'
#
loop_
_entity.id
_entity.type
_entity.pdbx_description
1 polymer ?
#
loop_
_entity_poly.entity_id
_entity_poly.type
_entity_poly.pdbx_seq_one_letter_code
_entity_poly.pdbx_strand_id
1 'polypeptide(L)'
;MSISDDNGFVNVDRISWDNYNEANDLIACAEKYKEERGYYPERICADSIYMTLGNKKFCADHAIRLSGRPRKKQIESEVQTPEQQELFKSDMRKRSVIEGRIGTSKRKYGLDRIMTKLMETSRTVISMAFFVMNAEKILRLLRLLFALFLSMYFAMLCMCELWRRQAPLWAT
;
A
#
# COMPACT_ATOMS: atom_id res chain seq x y z
N MET A 1 13.71 -9.07 -5.13
CA MET A 1 12.24 -9.04 -5.39
C MET A 1 11.75 -7.68 -4.95
N SER A 2 11.10 -6.93 -5.83
CA SER A 2 10.54 -5.60 -5.55
C SER A 2 9.02 -5.67 -5.40
N ILE A 3 8.52 -4.86 -4.46
CA ILE A 3 7.11 -4.81 -4.06
C ILE A 3 6.71 -3.34 -3.92
N SER A 4 5.55 -2.98 -4.44
CA SER A 4 4.92 -1.68 -4.27
C SER A 4 3.62 -1.79 -3.47
N ASP A 5 3.27 -0.73 -2.75
CA ASP A 5 1.99 -0.60 -2.05
C ASP A 5 1.26 0.64 -2.56
N ASP A 6 0.06 0.45 -3.09
CA ASP A 6 -0.85 1.53 -3.49
C ASP A 6 -2.17 1.41 -2.75
N ASN A 7 -2.52 2.44 -1.97
CA ASN A 7 -3.72 2.45 -1.11
C ASN A 7 -3.89 1.20 -0.25
N GLY A 8 -2.77 0.61 0.15
CA GLY A 8 -2.74 -0.60 0.91
C GLY A 8 -3.03 -1.88 0.13
N PHE A 9 -2.97 -1.89 -1.19
CA PHE A 9 -2.92 -3.09 -2.01
C PHE A 9 -1.48 -3.33 -2.41
N VAL A 10 -1.05 -4.58 -2.31
CA VAL A 10 0.36 -4.93 -2.55
C VAL A 10 0.49 -5.46 -3.97
N ASN A 11 1.38 -4.87 -4.75
CA ASN A 11 1.72 -5.39 -6.07
C ASN A 11 3.14 -5.94 -6.07
N VAL A 12 3.34 -7.03 -6.81
CA VAL A 12 4.67 -7.59 -7.02
C VAL A 12 5.21 -7.07 -8.33
N ASP A 13 6.23 -6.22 -8.25
CA ASP A 13 6.75 -5.52 -9.42
C ASP A 13 7.71 -6.41 -10.21
N ARG A 14 8.68 -7.04 -9.52
CA ARG A 14 9.64 -7.96 -10.13
C ARG A 14 10.04 -9.09 -9.19
N ILE A 15 10.03 -10.31 -9.74
CA ILE A 15 10.61 -11.50 -9.13
C ILE A 15 11.74 -11.99 -10.04
N SER A 16 12.98 -11.96 -9.55
CA SER A 16 14.17 -12.43 -10.26
C SER A 16 15.08 -13.20 -9.30
N TRP A 17 15.74 -14.24 -9.83
CA TRP A 17 16.69 -15.10 -9.12
C TRP A 17 18.15 -14.73 -9.40
N ASP A 18 18.41 -13.97 -10.46
CA ASP A 18 19.73 -13.43 -10.75
C ASP A 18 20.03 -12.24 -9.85
N ASN A 19 21.31 -11.98 -9.57
CA ASN A 19 21.74 -10.78 -8.86
C ASN A 19 21.49 -9.55 -9.75
N TYR A 20 20.47 -8.77 -9.43
CA TYR A 20 20.16 -7.52 -10.12
C TYR A 20 20.13 -6.35 -9.14
N ASN A 21 20.44 -5.16 -9.63
CA ASN A 21 20.35 -3.96 -8.83
C ASN A 21 18.88 -3.49 -8.76
N GLU A 22 18.20 -3.82 -7.67
CA GLU A 22 16.82 -3.41 -7.40
C GLU A 22 16.61 -1.89 -7.53
N ALA A 23 17.66 -1.09 -7.36
CA ALA A 23 17.58 0.37 -7.53
C ALA A 23 17.09 0.80 -8.92
N ASN A 24 17.30 -0.01 -9.96
CA ASN A 24 16.88 0.30 -11.32
C ASN A 24 15.38 0.07 -11.55
N ASP A 25 14.69 -0.64 -10.64
CA ASP A 25 13.26 -0.93 -10.80
C ASP A 25 12.38 0.30 -10.55
N LEU A 26 12.86 1.32 -9.83
CA LEU A 26 12.03 2.48 -9.45
C LEU A 26 11.42 3.20 -10.65
N ILE A 27 12.23 3.42 -11.70
CA ILE A 27 11.78 4.10 -12.92
C ILE A 27 10.71 3.26 -13.62
N ALA A 28 10.98 1.95 -13.81
CA ALA A 28 10.03 1.03 -14.43
C ALA A 28 8.71 0.95 -13.63
N CYS A 29 8.77 0.91 -12.29
CA CYS A 29 7.58 0.94 -11.45
C CYS A 29 6.81 2.26 -11.59
N ALA A 30 7.50 3.40 -11.65
CA ALA A 30 6.85 4.71 -11.81
C ALA A 30 6.21 4.88 -13.20
N GLU A 31 6.85 4.39 -14.25
CA GLU A 31 6.30 4.36 -15.60
C GLU A 31 5.08 3.45 -15.70
N LYS A 32 5.16 2.24 -15.14
CA LYS A 32 4.02 1.32 -15.06
C LYS A 32 2.85 1.91 -14.28
N TYR A 33 3.13 2.59 -13.16
CA TYR A 33 2.10 3.30 -12.39
C TYR A 33 1.40 4.36 -13.25
N LYS A 34 2.16 5.12 -14.05
CA LYS A 34 1.59 6.10 -14.98
C LYS A 34 0.78 5.45 -16.09
N GLU A 35 1.21 4.32 -16.63
CA GLU A 35 0.43 3.58 -17.64
C GLU A 35 -0.91 3.10 -17.06
N GLU A 36 -0.91 2.60 -15.83
CA GLU A 36 -2.13 2.10 -15.16
C GLU A 36 -3.07 3.21 -14.67
N ARG A 37 -2.54 4.36 -14.23
CA ARG A 37 -3.31 5.45 -13.59
C ARG A 37 -3.49 6.70 -14.45
N GLY A 38 -2.69 6.86 -15.50
CA GLY A 38 -2.64 8.04 -16.35
C GLY A 38 -1.76 9.19 -15.81
N TYR A 39 -1.17 9.07 -14.62
CA TYR A 39 -0.36 10.11 -14.00
C TYR A 39 0.79 9.53 -13.15
N TYR A 40 1.87 10.30 -12.96
CA TYR A 40 2.94 9.94 -12.03
C TYR A 40 2.50 10.20 -10.58
N PRO A 41 2.91 9.35 -9.62
CA PRO A 41 2.58 9.57 -8.23
C PRO A 41 3.22 10.88 -7.75
N GLU A 42 2.50 11.67 -6.95
CA GLU A 42 3.04 12.88 -6.32
C GLU A 42 4.30 12.59 -5.49
N ARG A 43 4.38 11.37 -4.94
CA ARG A 43 5.44 10.97 -4.03
C ARG A 43 5.75 9.48 -4.08
N ILE A 44 7.04 9.15 -4.06
CA ILE A 44 7.54 7.78 -3.92
C ILE A 44 8.31 7.66 -2.60
N CYS A 45 7.90 6.69 -1.76
CA CYS A 45 8.61 6.32 -0.53
C CYS A 45 9.49 5.11 -0.84
N ALA A 46 10.81 5.26 -0.87
CA ALA A 46 11.71 4.17 -1.25
C ALA A 46 12.83 3.95 -0.23
N ASP A 47 13.37 2.74 -0.23
CA ASP A 47 14.55 2.39 0.56
C ASP A 47 15.81 3.11 0.07
N SER A 48 16.84 3.15 0.92
CA SER A 48 18.11 3.84 0.61
C SER A 48 18.82 3.29 -0.64
N ILE A 49 18.56 2.04 -1.03
CA ILE A 49 19.11 1.44 -2.25
C ILE A 49 18.58 2.14 -3.51
N TYR A 50 17.34 2.64 -3.48
CA TYR A 50 16.71 3.34 -4.60
C TYR A 50 17.09 4.82 -4.67
N MET A 51 17.84 5.35 -3.69
CA MET A 51 18.28 6.75 -3.62
C MET A 51 19.51 7.00 -4.50
N THR A 52 19.47 6.59 -5.76
CA THR A 52 20.52 6.81 -6.77
C THR A 52 20.38 8.19 -7.41
N LEU A 53 21.46 8.70 -8.02
CA LEU A 53 21.43 9.98 -8.74
C LEU A 53 20.46 9.93 -9.94
N GLY A 54 20.43 8.81 -10.67
CA GLY A 54 19.51 8.61 -11.79
C GLY A 54 18.05 8.68 -11.35
N ASN A 55 17.67 7.99 -10.27
CA ASN A 55 16.31 8.02 -9.74
C ASN A 55 15.92 9.39 -9.21
N LYS A 56 16.85 10.10 -8.55
CA LYS A 56 16.61 11.47 -8.09
C LYS A 56 16.33 12.42 -9.26
N LYS A 57 17.13 12.31 -10.34
CA LYS A 57 16.95 13.13 -11.54
C LYS A 57 15.62 12.83 -12.21
N PHE A 58 15.30 11.55 -12.43
CA PHE A 58 14.02 11.12 -12.98
C PHE A 58 12.83 11.65 -12.17
N CYS A 59 12.87 11.54 -10.84
CA CYS A 59 11.82 12.05 -9.98
C CYS A 59 11.70 13.58 -10.04
N ALA A 60 12.81 14.31 -10.08
CA ALA A 60 12.81 15.76 -10.21
C ALA A 60 12.20 16.22 -11.55
N ASP A 61 12.60 15.56 -12.65
CA ASP A 61 12.12 15.86 -14.00
C ASP A 61 10.60 15.65 -14.14
N HIS A 62 10.02 14.74 -13.35
CA HIS A 62 8.59 14.40 -13.36
C HIS A 62 7.81 14.98 -12.17
N ALA A 63 8.39 15.92 -11.41
CA ALA A 63 7.77 16.53 -10.22
C ALA A 63 7.34 15.52 -9.14
N ILE A 64 8.04 14.38 -9.04
CA ILE A 64 7.82 13.34 -8.05
C ILE A 64 8.68 13.61 -6.81
N ARG A 65 8.06 13.69 -5.64
CA ARG A 65 8.79 13.79 -4.37
C ARG A 65 9.36 12.43 -3.98
N LEU A 66 10.66 12.22 -4.17
CA LEU A 66 11.35 11.02 -3.70
C LEU A 66 11.73 11.16 -2.23
N SER A 67 11.19 10.28 -1.38
CA SER A 67 11.41 10.30 0.06
C SER A 67 11.99 8.97 0.53
N GLY A 68 13.10 9.04 1.25
CA GLY A 68 13.85 7.87 1.70
C GLY A 68 15.06 8.27 2.51
N ARG A 69 15.63 7.33 3.26
CA ARG A 69 16.87 7.59 3.98
C ARG A 69 18.02 7.74 2.98
N PRO A 70 18.80 8.83 3.00
CA PRO A 70 19.91 8.98 2.07
C PRO A 70 20.94 7.86 2.25
N ARG A 71 21.52 7.40 1.12
CA ARG A 71 22.48 6.29 1.09
C ARG A 71 23.80 6.61 1.79
N LYS A 72 24.20 7.88 1.84
CA LYS A 72 25.32 8.38 2.65
C LYS A 72 24.76 9.23 3.79
N LYS A 73 25.37 9.16 4.99
CA LYS A 73 25.20 10.18 6.02
C LYS A 73 25.67 11.50 5.39
N GLN A 74 24.76 12.35 4.95
CA GLN A 74 25.10 13.75 4.76
C GLN A 74 25.31 14.33 6.15
N ILE A 75 26.54 14.80 6.39
CA ILE A 75 26.90 15.63 7.53
C ILE A 75 26.39 17.01 7.17
N GLU A 76 25.11 17.27 7.40
CA GLU A 76 24.56 18.62 7.42
C GLU A 76 23.15 18.48 7.99
N SER A 77 23.02 18.88 9.25
CA SER A 77 21.74 19.12 9.90
C SER A 77 21.15 20.38 9.28
N GLU A 78 20.61 20.25 8.08
CA GLU A 78 19.68 21.25 7.56
C GLU A 78 18.51 21.31 8.55
N VAL A 79 18.30 22.49 9.15
CA VAL A 79 17.25 22.71 10.14
C VAL A 79 15.93 22.50 9.42
N GLN A 80 15.38 21.29 9.53
CA GLN A 80 14.09 20.96 8.95
C GLN A 80 13.02 21.81 9.62
N THR A 81 12.23 22.51 8.82
CA THR A 81 11.02 23.17 9.32
C THR A 81 10.09 22.13 9.97
N PRO A 82 9.28 22.51 10.95
CA PRO A 82 8.37 21.57 11.64
C PRO A 82 7.48 20.82 10.64
N GLU A 83 7.01 21.50 9.59
CA GLU A 83 6.22 20.91 8.51
C GLU A 83 6.98 19.83 7.72
N GLN A 84 8.25 20.08 7.37
CA GLN A 84 9.11 19.08 6.72
C GLN A 84 9.35 17.87 7.62
N GLN A 85 9.46 18.09 8.93
CA GLN A 85 9.64 17.01 9.90
C GLN A 85 8.36 16.16 10.04
N GLU A 86 7.17 16.77 10.03
CA GLU A 86 5.90 16.05 10.03
C GLU A 86 5.70 15.24 8.75
N LEU A 87 6.01 15.84 7.60
CA LEU A 87 6.03 15.14 6.32
C LEU A 87 6.97 13.93 6.40
N PHE A 88 8.22 14.12 6.84
CA PHE A 88 9.17 13.01 7.00
C PHE A 88 8.66 11.92 7.96
N LYS A 89 7.97 12.28 9.04
CA LYS A 89 7.33 11.29 9.93
C LYS A 89 6.21 10.52 9.21
N SER A 90 5.35 11.21 8.46
CA SER A 90 4.29 10.57 7.68
C SER A 90 4.86 9.61 6.62
N ASP A 91 6.00 10.00 6.07
CA ASP A 91 6.76 9.29 5.07
C ASP A 91 7.33 7.98 5.64
N MET A 92 7.90 8.04 6.84
CA MET A 92 8.40 6.87 7.56
C MET A 92 7.26 5.92 7.98
N ARG A 93 6.08 6.43 8.35
CA ARG A 93 4.91 5.58 8.66
C ARG A 93 4.50 4.74 7.44
N LYS A 94 4.44 5.34 6.25
CA LYS A 94 4.12 4.60 5.01
C LYS A 94 5.14 3.48 4.74
N ARG A 95 6.43 3.75 4.97
CA ARG A 95 7.48 2.73 4.83
C ARG A 95 7.32 1.58 5.82
N SER A 96 7.03 1.89 7.09
CA SER A 96 6.76 0.88 8.12
C SER A 96 5.56 -0.02 7.76
N VAL A 97 4.54 0.51 7.08
CA VAL A 97 3.43 -0.30 6.56
C VAL A 97 3.91 -1.32 5.52
N ILE A 98 4.76 -0.92 4.58
CA ILE A 98 5.32 -1.83 3.57
C ILE A 98 6.17 -2.92 4.23
N GLU A 99 7.06 -2.56 5.16
CA GLU A 99 7.88 -3.52 5.91
C GLU A 99 7.00 -4.51 6.70
N GLY A 100 5.94 -4.00 7.35
CA GLY A 100 4.94 -4.82 8.05
C GLY A 100 4.21 -5.80 7.13
N ARG A 101 3.90 -5.39 5.90
CA ARG A 101 3.30 -6.26 4.86
C ARG A 101 4.27 -7.32 4.38
N ILE A 102 5.54 -6.98 4.16
CA ILE A 102 6.57 -7.97 3.82
C ILE A 102 6.69 -9.00 4.95
N GLY A 103 6.74 -8.56 6.20
CA GLY A 103 6.76 -9.45 7.37
C GLY A 103 5.52 -10.33 7.47
N THR A 104 4.35 -9.79 7.16
CA THR A 104 3.07 -10.55 7.14
C THR A 104 3.06 -11.56 6.00
N SER A 105 3.57 -11.18 4.82
CA SER A 105 3.68 -12.05 3.65
C SER A 105 4.57 -13.26 3.94
N LYS A 106 5.71 -13.03 4.61
CA LYS A 106 6.61 -14.10 5.07
C LYS A 106 5.98 -15.02 6.12
N ARG A 107 5.42 -14.44 7.19
CA ARG A 107 4.91 -15.22 8.34
C ARG A 107 3.53 -15.84 8.11
N LYS A 108 2.54 -15.04 7.69
CA LYS A 108 1.14 -15.47 7.56
C LYS A 108 0.88 -16.20 6.24
N TYR A 109 1.42 -15.68 5.14
CA TYR A 109 1.19 -16.23 3.80
C TYR A 109 2.30 -17.18 3.34
N GLY A 110 3.26 -17.50 4.23
CA GLY A 110 4.20 -18.59 4.03
C GLY A 110 5.28 -18.34 2.98
N LEU A 111 5.54 -17.08 2.59
CA LEU A 111 6.62 -16.79 1.63
C LEU A 111 8.01 -17.25 2.12
N ASP A 112 8.20 -17.40 3.43
CA ASP A 112 9.45 -17.89 4.02
C ASP A 112 9.63 -19.42 3.92
N ARG A 113 8.56 -20.15 3.54
CA ARG A 113 8.50 -21.61 3.49
C ARG A 113 8.22 -22.14 2.08
N ILE A 114 8.67 -21.40 1.06
CA ILE A 114 8.55 -21.82 -0.33
C ILE A 114 9.65 -22.84 -0.62
N MET A 115 9.25 -24.10 -0.77
CA MET A 115 10.16 -25.25 -1.03
C MET A 115 10.17 -25.69 -2.50
N THR A 116 9.56 -24.90 -3.39
CA THR A 116 9.49 -25.20 -4.82
C THR A 116 10.88 -25.13 -5.45
N LYS A 117 11.23 -26.15 -6.24
CA LYS A 117 12.57 -26.27 -6.86
C LYS A 117 12.71 -25.50 -8.17
N LEU A 118 11.60 -25.28 -8.88
CA LEU A 118 11.60 -24.57 -10.17
C LEU A 118 11.27 -23.10 -9.96
N MET A 119 11.90 -22.22 -10.76
CA MET A 119 11.68 -20.78 -10.69
C MET A 119 10.23 -20.41 -11.03
N GLU A 120 9.65 -21.06 -12.04
CA GLU A 120 8.27 -20.81 -12.47
C GLU A 120 7.25 -21.16 -11.39
N THR A 121 7.41 -22.32 -10.75
CA THR A 121 6.49 -22.74 -9.67
C THR A 121 6.64 -21.85 -8.44
N SER A 122 7.87 -21.45 -8.11
CA SER A 122 8.14 -20.48 -7.05
C SER A 122 7.47 -19.13 -7.34
N ARG A 123 7.57 -18.64 -8.58
CA ARG A 123 6.91 -17.40 -9.02
C ARG A 123 5.40 -17.47 -8.81
N THR A 124 4.76 -18.55 -9.27
CA THR A 124 3.31 -18.74 -9.14
C THR A 124 2.87 -18.79 -7.68
N VAL A 125 3.62 -19.49 -6.81
CA VAL A 125 3.32 -19.54 -5.37
C VAL A 125 3.43 -18.16 -4.73
N ILE A 126 4.47 -17.39 -5.07
CA ILE A 126 4.62 -16.00 -4.57
C ILE A 126 3.44 -15.15 -5.04
N SER A 127 3.12 -15.16 -6.33
CA SER A 127 2.00 -14.40 -6.89
C SER A 127 0.66 -14.77 -6.25
N MET A 128 0.42 -16.07 -6.03
CA MET A 128 -0.79 -16.57 -5.37
C MET A 128 -0.89 -16.06 -3.91
N ALA A 129 0.22 -16.02 -3.17
CA ALA A 129 0.23 -15.50 -1.81
C ALA A 129 -0.18 -14.01 -1.76
N PHE A 130 0.35 -13.18 -2.66
CA PHE A 130 -0.05 -11.77 -2.73
C PHE A 130 -1.49 -11.58 -3.22
N PHE A 131 -1.95 -12.44 -4.15
CA PHE A 131 -3.35 -12.46 -4.57
C PHE A 131 -4.28 -12.72 -3.38
N VAL A 132 -4.01 -13.76 -2.58
CA VAL A 132 -4.79 -14.09 -1.38
C VAL A 132 -4.74 -12.96 -0.35
N MET A 133 -3.57 -12.32 -0.17
CA MET A 133 -3.42 -11.17 0.73
C MET A 133 -4.32 -9.99 0.33
N ASN A 134 -4.37 -9.66 -0.96
CA ASN A 134 -5.24 -8.61 -1.48
C ASN A 134 -6.73 -9.02 -1.41
N ALA A 135 -7.07 -10.27 -1.73
CA ALA A 135 -8.43 -10.79 -1.65
C ALA A 135 -8.98 -10.75 -0.22
N GLU A 136 -8.19 -11.14 0.80
CA GLU A 136 -8.58 -11.02 2.20
C GLU A 136 -8.87 -9.57 2.60
N LYS A 137 -8.12 -8.60 2.06
CA LYS A 137 -8.38 -7.19 2.32
C LYS A 137 -9.72 -6.76 1.73
N ILE A 138 -10.01 -7.15 0.49
CA ILE A 138 -11.31 -6.86 -0.16
C ILE A 138 -12.44 -7.47 0.67
N LEU A 139 -12.31 -8.73 1.08
CA LEU A 139 -13.32 -9.42 1.89
C LEU A 139 -13.56 -8.70 3.23
N ARG A 140 -12.51 -8.20 3.89
CA ARG A 140 -12.65 -7.39 5.11
C ARG A 140 -13.42 -6.09 4.86
N LEU A 141 -13.16 -5.39 3.77
CA LEU A 141 -13.88 -4.17 3.39
C LEU A 141 -15.35 -4.46 3.09
N LEU A 142 -15.63 -5.51 2.33
CA LEU A 142 -17.00 -5.95 2.02
C LEU A 142 -17.77 -6.32 3.30
N ARG A 143 -17.12 -7.02 4.25
CA ARG A 143 -17.73 -7.36 5.54
C ARG A 143 -18.11 -6.11 6.34
N LEU A 144 -17.25 -5.08 6.34
CA LEU A 144 -17.54 -3.81 7.01
C LEU A 144 -18.71 -3.08 6.35
N LEU A 145 -18.71 -2.99 5.01
CA LEU A 145 -19.82 -2.37 4.27
C LEU A 145 -21.15 -3.10 4.52
N PHE A 146 -21.13 -4.43 4.53
CA PHE A 146 -22.31 -5.24 4.84
C PHE A 146 -22.81 -5.01 6.27
N ALA A 147 -21.90 -4.95 7.26
CA ALA A 147 -22.27 -4.64 8.64
C ALA A 147 -22.87 -3.24 8.79
N LEU A 148 -22.32 -2.24 8.09
CA LEU A 148 -22.88 -0.88 8.07
C LEU A 148 -24.27 -0.87 7.44
N PHE A 149 -24.44 -1.55 6.30
CA PHE A 149 -25.74 -1.67 5.64
C PHE A 149 -26.80 -2.31 6.53
N LEU A 150 -26.45 -3.42 7.21
CA LEU A 150 -27.33 -4.07 8.18
C LEU A 150 -27.67 -3.12 9.34
N SER A 151 -26.68 -2.43 9.91
CA SER A 151 -26.92 -1.49 11.03
C SER A 151 -27.87 -0.36 10.63
N MET A 152 -27.71 0.20 9.42
CA MET A 152 -28.58 1.24 8.89
C MET A 152 -30.00 0.72 8.63
N TYR A 153 -30.12 -0.51 8.10
CA TYR A 153 -31.41 -1.17 7.92
C TYR A 153 -32.15 -1.37 9.25
N PHE A 154 -31.47 -1.87 10.29
CA PHE A 154 -32.04 -2.00 11.63
C PHE A 154 -32.44 -0.65 12.23
N ALA A 155 -31.60 0.38 12.10
CA ALA A 155 -31.91 1.72 12.57
C ALA A 155 -33.16 2.31 11.87
N MET A 156 -33.28 2.10 10.56
CA MET A 156 -34.46 2.51 9.79
C MET A 156 -35.72 1.80 10.28
N LEU A 157 -35.67 0.49 10.50
CA LEU A 157 -36.80 -0.26 11.07
C LEU A 157 -37.21 0.27 12.44
N CYS A 158 -36.25 0.51 13.34
CA CYS A 158 -36.52 1.10 14.65
C CYS A 158 -37.15 2.50 14.54
N MET A 159 -36.69 3.34 13.62
CA MET A 159 -37.28 4.66 13.38
C MET A 159 -38.70 4.56 12.83
N CYS A 160 -38.97 3.63 11.91
CA CYS A 160 -40.32 3.35 11.41
C CYS A 160 -41.26 2.85 12.52
N GLU A 161 -40.78 1.99 13.41
CA GLU A 161 -41.55 1.53 14.58
C GLU A 161 -41.84 2.66 15.57
N LEU A 162 -40.85 3.52 15.85
CA LEU A 162 -41.02 4.70 16.70
C LEU A 162 -42.03 5.69 16.11
N TRP A 163 -41.97 5.94 14.79
CA TRP A 163 -42.93 6.80 14.10
C TRP A 163 -44.35 6.21 14.13
N ARG A 164 -44.49 4.90 13.92
CA ARG A 164 -45.79 4.21 14.05
C ARG A 164 -46.36 4.34 15.46
N ARG A 165 -45.53 4.29 16.50
CA ARG A 165 -45.96 4.48 17.90
C ARG A 165 -46.37 5.92 18.25
N GLN A 166 -45.92 6.91 17.48
CA GLN A 166 -46.30 8.32 17.68
C GLN A 166 -47.55 8.75 16.87
N ALA A 167 -48.15 7.85 16.08
CA ALA A 167 -49.40 8.14 15.39
C ALA A 167 -50.51 8.44 16.42
N PRO A 168 -51.15 9.63 16.40
CA PRO A 168 -52.00 10.07 17.49
C PRO A 168 -53.38 9.37 17.48
N LEU A 169 -53.82 8.95 18.68
CA LEU A 169 -55.06 8.23 18.99
C LEU A 169 -56.35 9.08 18.90
N TRP A 170 -56.46 10.03 17.96
CA TRP A 170 -57.69 10.84 17.80
C TRP A 170 -58.57 10.42 16.62
N ALA A 171 -58.27 9.29 15.97
CA ALA A 171 -59.11 8.70 14.93
C ALA A 171 -59.92 7.50 15.46
N THR A 172 -60.81 7.74 16.42
CA THR A 172 -61.95 6.86 16.76
C THR A 172 -63.11 7.70 17.23
#